data_AF-A0A6I7PBG0-F1
#
_entry.id   AF-A0A6I7PBG0-F1
#
_cell.length_a   1.000
_cell.length_b   1.000
_cell.length_c   1.000
_cell.angle_alpha   90.00
_cell.angle_beta   90.00
_cell.angle_gamma   90.00
#
_symmetry.space_group_name_H-M   'P 1'
#
loop_
_entity.id
_entity.type
_entity.pdbx_description
1 polymer ?
#
loop_
_entity_poly.entity_id
_entity_poly.type
_entity_poly.pdbx_seq_one_letter_code
_entity_poly.pdbx_strand_id
1 'polypeptide(L)'
;MKGRDFIVATVRPDDVSVLMSPLVRIRKANQGIQALVVRERPNDIARTAQLLQREFARRGPRRHPLTVAALGTADSARKEADVVSRKPDVLVSTASRIIDHLRRDTIGLDAVRTCVLEQPDEQDAAGFSADIEFIYSKFRRCPQTAVFAALGSEHVERISALLRRPVSVTVQEENQSASHASHQEKRAVSKKSFQHVRKDEALKRRIKEVVREIHEDEDPEELNAYRALINTNVSIFARGYFAAYLLKQLYANPGAAGRKTRTNTASNGRGNRNAAPAREQAASSKPDNDAPTENTTSIFVSIGKNRKVYPRDLIQLFSGVDSIDSDDIGQIKILDNYSFVELANEKTDSAIEALNNTEFRGRKLTVNYARKKD
;
A
#
# COMPACT_ATOMS: atom_id res chain seq x y z
N MET A 1 20.08 24.45 -5.24
CA MET A 1 20.71 23.43 -4.36
C MET A 1 22.25 23.61 -4.29
N LYS A 2 22.75 24.53 -3.45
CA LYS A 2 24.19 24.86 -3.31
C LYS A 2 24.97 23.86 -2.42
N GLY A 3 24.75 22.56 -2.58
CA GLY A 3 25.42 21.53 -1.75
C GLY A 3 24.97 21.47 -0.29
N ARG A 4 23.84 22.09 0.04
CA ARG A 4 23.20 22.00 1.36
C ARG A 4 22.42 20.71 1.52
N ASP A 5 22.29 20.24 2.74
CA ASP A 5 21.40 19.15 3.09
C ASP A 5 19.97 19.66 3.24
N PHE A 6 19.00 18.76 3.09
CA PHE A 6 17.58 19.10 3.12
C PHE A 6 16.84 18.14 4.03
N ILE A 7 15.89 18.67 4.79
CA ILE A 7 14.86 17.90 5.47
C ILE A 7 13.55 18.31 4.84
N VAL A 8 12.86 17.35 4.24
CA VAL A 8 11.62 17.56 3.50
C VAL A 8 10.49 16.88 4.25
N ALA A 9 9.67 17.67 4.94
CA ALA A 9 8.45 17.16 5.56
C ALA A 9 7.34 17.08 4.51
N THR A 10 6.76 15.90 4.30
CA THR A 10 5.70 15.66 3.30
C THR A 10 4.53 14.88 3.88
N VAL A 11 3.32 15.11 3.34
CA VAL A 11 2.10 14.36 3.67
C VAL A 11 1.99 13.08 2.82
N ARG A 12 2.73 12.99 1.70
CA ARG A 12 2.77 11.81 0.81
C ARG A 12 4.22 11.39 0.51
N PRO A 13 4.70 10.25 1.05
CA PRO A 13 6.04 9.72 0.77
C PRO A 13 6.23 9.24 -0.69
N ASP A 14 5.14 9.02 -1.42
CA ASP A 14 5.19 8.52 -2.81
C ASP A 14 5.64 9.61 -3.82
N ASP A 15 5.45 10.89 -3.51
CA ASP A 15 5.90 12.03 -4.34
C ASP A 15 7.41 12.26 -4.25
N VAL A 16 8.05 11.64 -3.26
CA VAL A 16 9.48 11.75 -3.02
C VAL A 16 10.24 11.37 -4.28
N SER A 17 9.90 10.27 -4.95
CA SER A 17 10.58 9.80 -6.17
C SER A 17 10.72 10.85 -7.29
N VAL A 18 9.80 11.82 -7.38
CA VAL A 18 9.87 12.92 -8.37
C VAL A 18 10.84 14.01 -7.92
N LEU A 19 10.86 14.30 -6.61
CA LEU A 19 11.77 15.27 -5.97
C LEU A 19 13.23 14.77 -5.91
N MET A 20 13.45 13.48 -6.20
CA MET A 20 14.76 12.81 -6.17
C MET A 20 15.64 13.10 -7.38
N SER A 21 15.05 13.17 -8.57
CA SER A 21 15.77 13.33 -9.83
C SER A 21 16.65 14.61 -9.88
N PRO A 22 16.22 15.77 -9.34
CA PRO A 22 17.06 16.97 -9.24
C PRO A 22 18.19 16.88 -8.20
N LEU A 23 17.99 16.06 -7.16
CA LEU A 23 18.94 15.90 -6.05
C LEU A 23 20.13 15.01 -6.44
N VAL A 24 19.87 13.99 -7.26
CA VAL A 24 20.88 13.02 -7.67
C VAL A 24 21.85 13.63 -8.69
N ARG A 25 23.02 14.06 -8.17
CA ARG A 25 24.12 14.64 -8.96
C ARG A 25 25.20 13.61 -9.19
N ILE A 26 25.30 13.13 -10.43
CA ILE A 26 26.26 12.08 -10.80
C ILE A 26 27.30 12.66 -11.76
N ARG A 27 28.58 12.35 -11.52
CA ARG A 27 29.68 12.68 -12.44
C ARG A 27 30.18 11.40 -13.09
N LYS A 28 29.93 11.27 -14.39
CA LYS A 28 30.21 10.05 -15.18
C LYS A 28 31.66 9.57 -15.18
N ALA A 29 32.63 10.43 -14.87
CA ALA A 29 34.04 10.04 -14.85
C ALA A 29 34.40 9.13 -13.66
N ASN A 30 33.52 8.99 -12.65
CA ASN A 30 33.79 8.15 -11.49
C ASN A 30 33.12 6.79 -11.66
N GLN A 31 33.84 5.72 -11.31
CA GLN A 31 33.27 4.38 -11.18
C GLN A 31 32.67 4.18 -9.79
N GLY A 32 31.67 3.29 -9.70
CA GLY A 32 31.03 2.90 -8.46
C GLY A 32 29.77 3.70 -8.13
N ILE A 33 29.19 3.41 -6.97
CA ILE A 33 27.91 3.99 -6.53
C ILE A 33 28.14 5.46 -6.19
N GLN A 34 27.48 6.36 -6.92
CA GLN A 34 27.59 7.81 -6.72
C GLN A 34 26.40 8.39 -5.97
N ALA A 35 25.25 7.73 -6.03
CA ALA A 35 24.08 8.09 -5.25
C ALA A 35 23.45 6.89 -4.55
N LEU A 36 23.10 7.07 -3.29
CA LEU A 36 22.40 6.09 -2.47
C LEU A 36 20.99 6.59 -2.17
N VAL A 37 20.00 5.72 -2.37
CA VAL A 37 18.59 5.99 -2.05
C VAL A 37 18.10 4.90 -1.11
N VAL A 38 17.79 5.29 0.12
CA VAL A 38 17.35 4.40 1.18
C VAL A 38 15.84 4.53 1.33
N ARG A 39 15.12 3.41 1.14
CA ARG A 39 13.66 3.28 1.32
C ARG A 39 13.36 1.95 2.00
N GLU A 40 12.39 1.93 2.92
CA GLU A 40 12.10 0.71 3.71
C GLU A 40 11.03 -0.20 3.09
N ARG A 41 10.21 0.29 2.17
CA ARG A 41 9.14 -0.50 1.54
C ARG A 41 9.62 -1.14 0.21
N PRO A 42 9.59 -2.48 0.05
CA PRO A 42 10.09 -3.17 -1.16
C PRO A 42 9.44 -2.70 -2.47
N ASN A 43 8.12 -2.45 -2.46
CA ASN A 43 7.40 -1.94 -3.62
C ASN A 43 7.93 -0.57 -4.09
N ASP A 44 8.37 0.25 -3.15
CA ASP A 44 8.88 1.58 -3.43
C ASP A 44 10.30 1.56 -3.97
N ILE A 45 11.11 0.60 -3.54
CA ILE A 45 12.48 0.40 -4.05
C ILE A 45 12.41 0.13 -5.56
N ALA A 46 11.62 -0.88 -5.96
CA ALA A 46 11.48 -1.26 -7.36
C ALA A 46 10.92 -0.10 -8.21
N ARG A 47 9.85 0.56 -7.72
CA ARG A 47 9.22 1.69 -8.39
C ARG A 47 10.19 2.87 -8.55
N THR A 48 10.94 3.21 -7.50
CA THR A 48 11.91 4.32 -7.51
C THR A 48 13.05 4.04 -8.47
N ALA A 49 13.59 2.81 -8.48
CA ALA A 49 14.64 2.43 -9.40
C ALA A 49 14.19 2.55 -10.87
N GLN A 50 12.98 2.07 -11.19
CA GLN A 50 12.41 2.20 -12.54
C GLN A 50 12.19 3.67 -12.95
N LEU A 51 11.66 4.50 -12.05
CA LEU A 51 11.44 5.93 -12.30
C LEU A 51 12.77 6.66 -12.55
N LEU A 52 13.77 6.45 -11.70
CA LEU A 52 15.10 7.05 -11.86
C LEU A 52 15.76 6.59 -13.16
N GLN A 53 15.67 5.30 -13.49
CA GLN A 53 16.22 4.75 -14.73
C GLN A 53 15.56 5.39 -15.97
N ARG A 54 14.23 5.55 -15.96
CA ARG A 54 13.48 6.21 -17.04
C ARG A 54 13.87 7.68 -17.19
N GLU A 55 13.96 8.40 -16.08
CA GLU A 55 14.36 9.81 -16.08
C GLU A 55 15.80 10.00 -16.58
N PHE A 56 16.73 9.11 -16.21
CA PHE A 56 18.10 9.18 -16.74
C PHE A 56 18.19 8.83 -18.22
N ALA A 57 17.35 7.92 -18.71
CA ALA A 57 17.26 7.61 -20.14
C ALA A 57 16.70 8.79 -20.96
N ARG A 58 15.73 9.54 -20.41
CA ARG A 58 15.13 10.73 -21.05
C ARG A 58 16.09 11.91 -21.20
N ARG A 59 17.18 11.99 -20.43
CA ARG A 59 18.18 13.07 -20.48
C ARG A 59 19.04 13.08 -21.78
N GLY A 60 18.55 12.45 -22.85
CA GLY A 60 19.14 12.42 -24.20
C GLY A 60 20.22 11.35 -24.40
N PRO A 61 20.58 11.06 -25.66
CA PRO A 61 21.62 10.11 -26.00
C PRO A 61 22.95 10.57 -25.41
N ARG A 62 23.39 9.85 -24.41
CA ARG A 62 24.59 10.10 -23.64
C ARG A 62 25.55 8.97 -23.99
N ARG A 63 26.82 9.29 -24.28
CA ARG A 63 27.87 8.28 -24.61
C ARG A 63 27.94 7.10 -23.62
N HIS A 64 27.45 7.29 -22.38
CA HIS A 64 27.24 6.25 -21.38
C HIS A 64 25.93 6.52 -20.60
N PRO A 65 24.90 5.67 -20.66
CA PRO A 65 23.68 5.84 -19.87
C PRO A 65 23.96 5.59 -18.39
N LEU A 66 23.32 6.36 -17.50
CA LEU A 66 23.41 6.12 -16.05
C LEU A 66 22.60 4.89 -15.69
N THR A 67 23.14 4.09 -14.78
CA THR A 67 22.57 2.81 -14.36
C THR A 67 22.01 2.90 -12.94
N VAL A 68 20.82 2.35 -12.75
CA VAL A 68 20.14 2.30 -11.45
C VAL A 68 19.91 0.85 -11.08
N ALA A 69 20.30 0.49 -9.86
CA ALA A 69 20.07 -0.83 -9.29
C ALA A 69 19.10 -0.76 -8.10
N ALA A 70 18.28 -1.79 -7.99
CA ALA A 70 17.45 -2.08 -6.82
C ALA A 70 17.97 -3.32 -6.10
N LEU A 71 18.21 -3.23 -4.80
CA LEU A 71 18.54 -4.37 -3.95
C LEU A 71 17.35 -4.74 -3.05
N GLY A 72 17.30 -5.99 -2.61
CA GLY A 72 16.18 -6.51 -1.82
C GLY A 72 14.88 -6.76 -2.60
N THR A 73 14.89 -6.58 -3.93
CA THR A 73 13.73 -6.84 -4.81
C THR A 73 13.88 -8.11 -5.64
N ALA A 74 15.02 -8.81 -5.54
CA ALA A 74 15.32 -9.99 -6.35
C ALA A 74 14.93 -11.28 -5.62
N ASP A 75 14.41 -12.26 -6.38
CA ASP A 75 13.98 -13.56 -5.81
C ASP A 75 15.16 -14.45 -5.34
N SER A 76 16.41 -14.08 -5.66
CA SER A 76 17.58 -14.88 -5.28
C SER A 76 18.84 -14.05 -5.09
N ALA A 77 19.70 -14.53 -4.19
CA ALA A 77 21.00 -13.92 -3.89
C ALA A 77 21.92 -13.86 -5.13
N ARG A 78 21.83 -14.82 -6.05
CA ARG A 78 22.61 -14.81 -7.31
C ARG A 78 22.21 -13.64 -8.21
N LYS A 79 20.91 -13.41 -8.39
CA LYS A 79 20.42 -12.26 -9.19
C LYS A 79 20.89 -10.95 -8.60
N GLU A 80 20.87 -10.84 -7.28
CA GLU A 80 21.29 -9.63 -6.58
C GLU A 80 22.81 -9.40 -6.66
N ALA A 81 23.61 -10.46 -6.57
CA ALA A 81 25.05 -10.38 -6.81
C ALA A 81 25.37 -9.92 -8.24
N ASP A 82 24.59 -10.36 -9.24
CA ASP A 82 24.71 -9.88 -10.63
C ASP A 82 24.35 -8.40 -10.78
N VAL A 83 23.34 -7.92 -10.05
CA VAL A 83 23.00 -6.49 -10.03
C VAL A 83 24.15 -5.65 -9.46
N VAL A 84 24.77 -6.10 -8.38
CA VAL A 84 25.90 -5.41 -7.74
C VAL A 84 27.17 -5.47 -8.60
N SER A 85 27.46 -6.62 -9.22
CA SER A 85 28.67 -6.82 -10.03
C SER A 85 28.74 -5.89 -11.24
N ARG A 86 27.58 -5.46 -11.75
CA ARG A 86 27.46 -4.47 -12.84
C ARG A 86 27.87 -3.05 -12.45
N LYS A 87 28.22 -2.80 -11.17
CA LYS A 87 28.70 -1.52 -10.63
C LYS A 87 27.76 -0.34 -10.97
N PRO A 88 26.53 -0.36 -10.43
CA PRO A 88 25.53 0.67 -10.73
C PRO A 88 25.97 2.07 -10.26
N ASP A 89 25.55 3.10 -10.99
CA ASP A 89 25.78 4.51 -10.62
C ASP A 89 24.91 4.95 -9.43
N VAL A 90 23.69 4.40 -9.36
CA VAL A 90 22.71 4.67 -8.30
C VAL A 90 22.22 3.37 -7.70
N LEU A 91 22.23 3.32 -6.37
CA LEU A 91 21.70 2.18 -5.61
C LEU A 91 20.45 2.59 -4.85
N VAL A 92 19.36 1.85 -5.04
CA VAL A 92 18.09 1.98 -4.31
C VAL A 92 17.88 0.72 -3.47
N SER A 93 17.68 0.83 -2.16
CA SER A 93 17.59 -0.33 -1.26
C SER A 93 17.04 0.04 0.12
N THR A 94 16.70 -0.95 0.95
CA THR A 94 16.53 -0.76 2.41
C THR A 94 17.87 -0.54 3.10
N ALA A 95 17.85 0.09 4.29
CA ALA A 95 19.05 0.31 5.07
C ALA A 95 19.71 -1.03 5.48
N SER A 96 18.90 -1.95 6.00
CA SER A 96 19.33 -3.31 6.37
C SER A 96 20.05 -4.04 5.24
N ARG A 97 19.54 -3.95 4.01
CA ARG A 97 20.15 -4.64 2.87
C ARG A 97 21.45 -3.99 2.41
N ILE A 98 21.56 -2.67 2.50
CA ILE A 98 22.83 -1.96 2.26
C ILE A 98 23.88 -2.45 3.28
N ILE A 99 23.52 -2.53 4.55
CA ILE A 99 24.41 -2.98 5.64
C ILE A 99 24.92 -4.40 5.38
N ASP A 100 24.03 -5.32 4.97
CA ASP A 100 24.42 -6.68 4.61
C ASP A 100 25.48 -6.71 3.51
N HIS A 101 25.30 -5.90 2.46
CA HIS A 101 26.22 -5.83 1.34
C HIS A 101 27.56 -5.16 1.71
N LEU A 102 27.54 -4.19 2.64
CA LEU A 102 28.75 -3.57 3.21
C LEU A 102 29.53 -4.56 4.08
N ARG A 103 28.85 -5.33 4.94
CA ARG A 103 29.50 -6.34 5.80
C ARG A 103 30.17 -7.46 5.00
N ARG A 104 29.67 -7.73 3.80
CA ARG A 104 30.21 -8.75 2.88
C ARG A 104 31.23 -8.19 1.89
N ASP A 105 31.58 -6.91 1.99
CA ASP A 105 32.47 -6.19 1.06
C ASP A 105 32.05 -6.32 -0.41
N THR A 106 30.75 -6.47 -0.67
CA THR A 106 30.20 -6.59 -2.03
C THR A 106 29.90 -5.24 -2.67
N ILE A 107 29.67 -4.20 -1.86
CA ILE A 107 29.50 -2.82 -2.30
C ILE A 107 30.46 -1.90 -1.55
N GLY A 108 30.88 -0.81 -2.20
CA GLY A 108 31.67 0.26 -1.59
C GLY A 108 30.96 1.61 -1.72
N LEU A 109 31.12 2.48 -0.71
CA LEU A 109 30.48 3.80 -0.65
C LEU A 109 31.45 4.97 -0.90
N ASP A 110 32.67 4.68 -1.34
CA ASP A 110 33.74 5.69 -1.50
C ASP A 110 33.39 6.80 -2.50
N ALA A 111 32.58 6.47 -3.51
CA ALA A 111 32.17 7.37 -4.57
C ALA A 111 30.85 8.10 -4.29
N VAL A 112 30.16 7.78 -3.18
CA VAL A 112 28.84 8.33 -2.88
C VAL A 112 28.94 9.82 -2.56
N ARG A 113 28.18 10.62 -3.30
CA ARG A 113 28.14 12.08 -3.18
C ARG A 113 26.76 12.60 -2.83
N THR A 114 25.74 11.81 -3.11
CA THR A 114 24.36 12.14 -2.80
C THR A 114 23.73 10.97 -2.05
N CYS A 115 23.08 11.26 -0.94
CA CYS A 115 22.27 10.30 -0.22
C CYS A 115 20.84 10.82 -0.15
N VAL A 116 19.87 9.94 -0.27
CA VAL A 116 18.49 10.26 0.08
C VAL A 116 17.93 9.20 0.99
N LEU A 117 17.31 9.67 2.05
CA LEU A 117 16.70 8.86 3.09
C LEU A 117 15.20 9.12 3.11
N GLU A 118 14.39 8.08 2.99
CA GLU A 118 12.99 8.12 3.36
C GLU A 118 12.87 7.54 4.76
N GLN A 119 12.41 8.35 5.70
CA GLN A 119 12.18 7.89 7.05
C GLN A 119 10.93 6.98 7.07
N PRO A 120 11.02 5.80 7.73
CA PRO A 120 9.86 4.93 7.91
C PRO A 120 8.89 5.49 8.96
N ASP A 121 7.80 4.75 9.17
CA ASP A 121 6.84 5.03 10.22
C ASP A 121 7.49 4.99 11.62
N GLU A 122 6.83 5.60 12.59
CA GLU A 122 7.37 5.85 13.93
C GLU A 122 7.83 4.57 14.66
N GLN A 123 7.16 3.44 14.42
CA GLN A 123 7.50 2.14 15.02
C GLN A 123 8.87 1.61 14.58
N ASP A 124 9.31 1.93 13.36
CA ASP A 124 10.57 1.44 12.77
C ASP A 124 11.69 2.48 12.79
N ALA A 125 11.37 3.73 13.14
CA ALA A 125 12.28 4.87 13.03
C ALA A 125 13.54 4.78 13.92
N ALA A 126 13.43 4.15 15.10
CA ALA A 126 14.57 3.97 16.00
C ALA A 126 15.62 3.01 15.42
N GLY A 127 15.20 1.86 14.89
CA GLY A 127 16.10 0.89 14.23
C GLY A 127 16.71 1.48 12.97
N PHE A 128 15.89 2.17 12.17
CA PHE A 128 16.35 2.88 10.98
C PHE A 128 17.44 3.92 11.28
N SER A 129 17.28 4.71 12.34
CA SER A 129 18.28 5.73 12.71
C SER A 129 19.65 5.11 12.99
N ALA A 130 19.69 4.00 13.75
CA ALA A 130 20.93 3.28 14.03
C ALA A 130 21.57 2.69 12.77
N ASP A 131 20.75 2.16 11.85
CA ASP A 131 21.22 1.65 10.57
C ASP A 131 21.81 2.77 9.70
N ILE A 132 21.18 3.95 9.67
CA ILE A 132 21.69 5.12 8.96
C ILE A 132 23.00 5.62 9.60
N GLU A 133 23.10 5.69 10.93
CA GLU A 133 24.35 6.02 11.62
C GLU A 133 25.49 5.07 11.23
N PHE A 134 25.21 3.76 11.18
CA PHE A 134 26.17 2.76 10.72
C PHE A 134 26.58 3.01 9.25
N ILE A 135 25.62 3.22 8.34
CA ILE A 135 25.93 3.51 6.93
C ILE A 135 26.78 4.78 6.81
N TYR A 136 26.46 5.82 7.60
CA TYR A 136 27.22 7.07 7.61
C TYR A 136 28.66 6.88 8.06
N SER A 137 28.91 6.00 9.03
CA SER A 137 30.26 5.64 9.47
C SER A 137 31.14 5.03 8.37
N LYS A 138 30.53 4.52 7.29
CA LYS A 138 31.23 3.89 6.15
C LYS A 138 31.49 4.86 5.00
N PHE A 139 30.96 6.08 5.02
CA PHE A 139 31.28 7.08 3.99
C PHE A 139 32.68 7.67 4.21
N ARG A 140 33.52 7.68 3.17
CA ARG A 140 34.81 8.41 3.20
C ARG A 140 34.64 9.92 3.26
N ARG A 141 33.55 10.43 2.69
CA ARG A 141 33.17 11.84 2.69
C ARG A 141 31.68 11.92 2.95
N CYS A 142 31.24 12.80 3.85
CA CYS A 142 29.82 13.02 4.05
C CYS A 142 29.17 13.39 2.70
N PRO A 143 28.14 12.68 2.24
CA PRO A 143 27.41 13.05 1.04
C PRO A 143 26.58 14.32 1.28
N GLN A 144 26.03 14.88 0.20
CA GLN A 144 24.92 15.80 0.30
C GLN A 144 23.65 14.97 0.50
N THR A 145 22.88 15.25 1.55
CA THR A 145 21.75 14.40 1.93
C THR A 145 20.43 15.15 1.88
N ALA A 146 19.40 14.49 1.35
CA ALA A 146 18.01 14.87 1.57
C ALA A 146 17.32 13.81 2.41
N VAL A 147 16.59 14.24 3.45
CA VAL A 147 15.76 13.36 4.29
C VAL A 147 14.31 13.69 3.99
N PHE A 148 13.50 12.68 3.73
CA PHE A 148 12.06 12.81 3.55
C PHE A 148 11.38 12.14 4.73
N ALA A 149 10.54 12.90 5.43
CA ALA A 149 9.87 12.43 6.63
C ALA A 149 8.41 12.89 6.65
N ALA A 150 7.59 12.17 7.42
CA ALA A 150 6.23 12.59 7.71
C ALA A 150 6.25 13.90 8.50
N LEU A 151 5.23 14.74 8.27
CA LEU A 151 5.07 15.99 9.02
C LEU A 151 4.89 15.70 10.51
N GLY A 152 5.74 16.31 11.35
CA GLY A 152 5.67 16.16 12.81
C GLY A 152 6.41 14.96 13.37
N SER A 153 7.25 14.26 12.58
CA SER A 153 8.02 13.13 13.09
C SER A 153 9.15 13.55 14.03
N GLU A 154 9.14 13.03 15.27
CA GLU A 154 10.14 13.33 16.31
C GLU A 154 11.51 12.68 16.04
N HIS A 155 11.55 11.57 15.30
CA HIS A 155 12.79 10.84 15.02
C HIS A 155 13.69 11.47 13.95
N VAL A 156 13.24 12.53 13.29
CA VAL A 156 14.06 13.31 12.35
C VAL A 156 15.29 13.90 13.04
N GLU A 157 15.21 14.19 14.35
CA GLU A 157 16.28 14.85 15.10
C GLU A 157 17.60 14.08 15.09
N ARG A 158 17.57 12.74 15.27
CA ARG A 158 18.77 11.90 15.25
C ARG A 158 19.45 11.92 13.88
N ILE A 159 18.67 11.78 12.82
CA ILE A 159 19.20 11.83 11.45
C ILE A 159 19.69 13.24 11.12
N SER A 160 18.98 14.28 11.58
CA SER A 160 19.36 15.68 11.39
C SER A 160 20.74 15.99 11.97
N ALA A 161 21.14 15.33 13.06
CA ALA A 161 22.48 15.49 13.64
C ALA A 161 23.60 15.01 12.70
N LEU A 162 23.30 14.10 11.76
CA LEU A 162 24.24 13.63 10.74
C LEU A 162 24.38 14.60 9.55
N LEU A 163 23.46 15.58 9.43
CA LEU A 163 23.37 16.50 8.30
C LEU A 163 24.16 17.78 8.53
N ARG A 164 24.69 18.36 7.45
CA ARG A 164 25.45 19.61 7.46
C ARG A 164 24.55 20.81 7.16
N ARG A 165 24.13 21.51 8.23
CA ARG A 165 23.29 22.72 8.16
C ARG A 165 22.06 22.50 7.26
N PRO A 166 21.20 21.52 7.62
CA PRO A 166 20.06 21.17 6.78
C PRO A 166 19.08 22.34 6.66
N VAL A 167 18.48 22.47 5.48
CA VAL A 167 17.36 23.38 5.25
C VAL A 167 16.07 22.58 5.34
N SER A 168 15.20 22.95 6.28
CA SER A 168 13.87 22.36 6.40
C SER A 168 12.94 22.96 5.36
N VAL A 169 12.30 22.10 4.58
CA VAL A 169 11.28 22.43 3.59
C VAL A 169 10.03 21.66 3.97
N THR A 170 8.94 22.38 4.22
CA THR A 170 7.64 21.74 4.43
C THR A 170 6.89 21.76 3.12
N VAL A 171 6.60 20.59 2.57
CA VAL A 171 5.76 20.43 1.39
C VAL A 171 4.34 20.21 1.90
N GLN A 172 3.62 21.33 2.06
CA GLN A 172 2.18 21.30 2.22
C GLN A 172 1.56 21.16 0.82
N GLU A 173 0.49 20.38 0.68
CA GLU A 173 -0.24 20.31 -0.58
C GLU A 173 -0.80 21.71 -0.93
N GLU A 174 -0.12 22.43 -1.82
CA GLU A 174 -0.83 23.26 -2.78
C GLU A 174 -1.49 22.30 -3.75
N ASN A 175 -2.82 22.21 -3.70
CA ASN A 175 -3.66 21.43 -4.60
C ASN A 175 -3.07 21.42 -6.03
N GLN A 176 -2.45 20.30 -6.43
CA GLN A 176 -2.02 20.08 -7.79
C GLN A 176 -3.24 19.75 -8.67
N SER A 177 -4.10 20.75 -8.85
CA SER A 177 -4.96 20.89 -10.03
C SER A 177 -4.26 21.72 -11.12
N ALA A 178 -2.96 22.02 -10.98
CA ALA A 178 -2.27 23.05 -11.76
C ALA A 178 -1.39 22.55 -12.93
N SER A 179 -1.24 21.25 -13.18
CA SER A 179 -0.41 20.75 -14.30
C SER A 179 -1.18 20.34 -15.57
N HIS A 180 -2.52 20.41 -15.57
CA HIS A 180 -3.33 20.28 -16.79
C HIS A 180 -3.98 21.60 -17.26
N ALA A 181 -3.61 22.74 -16.67
CA ALA A 181 -4.21 24.04 -16.98
C ALA A 181 -3.22 25.02 -17.64
N SER A 182 -2.42 24.57 -18.62
CA SER A 182 -1.89 25.50 -19.64
C SER A 182 -2.92 25.80 -20.74
N HIS A 183 -4.13 25.23 -20.66
CA HIS A 183 -5.31 25.66 -21.40
C HIS A 183 -6.49 25.83 -20.43
N GLN A 184 -6.54 26.95 -19.70
CA GLN A 184 -7.77 27.68 -19.37
C GLN A 184 -7.41 28.82 -18.40
N GLU A 185 -6.91 29.90 -18.99
CA GLU A 185 -7.18 31.23 -18.46
C GLU A 185 -8.68 31.39 -18.17
N LYS A 186 -8.99 32.15 -17.11
CA LYS A 186 -10.31 32.64 -16.70
C LYS A 186 -11.17 31.64 -15.90
N ARG A 187 -10.98 31.64 -14.58
CA ARG A 187 -12.03 32.07 -13.63
C ARG A 187 -11.53 32.03 -12.19
N ALA A 188 -11.29 33.21 -11.65
CA ALA A 188 -11.24 33.43 -10.22
C ALA A 188 -12.62 33.08 -9.62
N VAL A 189 -12.75 31.93 -8.97
CA VAL A 189 -13.86 31.65 -8.05
C VAL A 189 -13.29 31.39 -6.66
N SER A 190 -13.15 32.50 -5.95
CA SER A 190 -13.21 32.73 -4.50
C SER A 190 -12.92 31.56 -3.54
N LYS A 191 -11.84 31.72 -2.76
CA LYS A 191 -11.47 30.96 -1.55
C LYS A 191 -12.55 30.94 -0.42
N LYS A 192 -13.70 31.60 -0.57
CA LYS A 192 -14.77 31.67 0.46
C LYS A 192 -15.60 30.37 0.62
N SER A 193 -15.63 29.48 -0.37
CA SER A 193 -16.59 28.36 -0.39
C SER A 193 -16.21 27.17 0.52
N PHE A 194 -14.94 27.04 0.91
CA PHE A 194 -14.43 25.83 1.59
C PHE A 194 -14.67 25.82 3.12
N GLN A 195 -14.82 26.98 3.76
CA GLN A 195 -15.10 27.05 5.20
C GLN A 195 -16.57 26.78 5.54
N HIS A 196 -17.48 26.94 4.59
CA HIS A 196 -18.92 26.78 4.82
C HIS A 196 -19.34 25.31 5.00
N VAL A 197 -18.78 24.40 4.19
CA VAL A 197 -19.17 22.97 4.17
C VAL A 197 -18.84 22.23 5.47
N ARG A 198 -17.70 22.54 6.13
CA ARG A 198 -17.32 21.91 7.42
C ARG A 198 -18.18 22.37 8.60
N LYS A 199 -18.81 23.55 8.49
CA LYS A 199 -19.69 24.13 9.51
C LYS A 199 -21.17 24.01 9.15
N ASP A 200 -21.50 23.30 8.07
CA ASP A 200 -22.86 23.09 7.61
C ASP A 200 -23.55 22.02 8.49
N GLU A 201 -24.29 22.49 9.50
CA GLU A 201 -25.03 21.63 10.41
C GLU A 201 -26.18 20.87 9.72
N ALA A 202 -26.72 21.39 8.62
CA ALA A 202 -27.76 20.70 7.85
C ALA A 202 -27.18 19.47 7.14
N LEU A 203 -25.99 19.60 6.54
CA LEU A 203 -25.29 18.48 5.90
C LEU A 203 -24.90 17.41 6.91
N LYS A 204 -24.41 17.81 8.10
CA LYS A 204 -24.08 16.86 9.19
C LYS A 204 -25.30 16.07 9.65
N ARG A 205 -26.45 16.73 9.83
CA ARG A 205 -27.70 16.09 10.22
C ARG A 205 -28.14 15.08 9.17
N ARG A 206 -28.04 15.43 7.89
CA ARG A 206 -28.47 14.55 6.80
C ARG A 206 -27.54 13.36 6.59
N ILE A 207 -26.23 13.51 6.80
CA ILE A 207 -25.30 12.36 6.84
C ILE A 207 -25.70 11.38 7.94
N LYS A 208 -26.08 11.88 9.13
CA LYS A 208 -26.56 11.03 10.21
C LYS A 208 -27.88 10.32 9.87
N GLU A 209 -28.78 11.00 9.16
CA GLU A 209 -30.03 10.39 8.68
C GLU A 209 -29.78 9.29 7.64
N VAL A 210 -28.92 9.51 6.64
CA VAL A 210 -28.55 8.48 5.65
C VAL A 210 -27.89 7.28 6.32
N VAL A 211 -27.00 7.51 7.28
CA VAL A 211 -26.39 6.41 8.05
C VAL A 211 -27.46 5.64 8.81
N ARG A 212 -28.46 6.31 9.39
CA ARG A 212 -29.55 5.65 10.09
C ARG A 212 -30.45 4.86 9.13
N GLU A 213 -30.85 5.44 8.00
CA GLU A 213 -31.65 4.78 6.95
C GLU A 213 -30.97 3.49 6.45
N ILE A 214 -29.65 3.51 6.26
CA ILE A 214 -28.85 2.32 5.89
C ILE A 214 -28.94 1.19 6.94
N HIS A 215 -29.08 1.53 8.23
CA HIS A 215 -29.12 0.53 9.31
C HIS A 215 -30.55 0.09 9.67
N GLU A 216 -31.55 0.94 9.42
CA GLU A 216 -32.94 0.71 9.87
C GLU A 216 -33.88 0.27 8.73
N ASP A 217 -33.69 0.73 7.49
CA ASP A 217 -34.71 0.66 6.43
C ASP A 217 -34.25 0.04 5.09
N GLU A 218 -32.95 -0.09 4.82
CA GLU A 218 -32.45 -0.61 3.52
C GLU A 218 -32.11 -2.10 3.52
N ASP A 219 -32.39 -2.75 2.38
CA ASP A 219 -32.04 -4.14 2.12
C ASP A 219 -30.51 -4.31 1.99
N PRO A 220 -29.86 -5.09 2.89
CA PRO A 220 -28.43 -5.33 2.83
C PRO A 220 -27.96 -5.95 1.51
N GLU A 221 -28.80 -6.73 0.82
CA GLU A 221 -28.44 -7.36 -0.45
C GLU A 221 -28.29 -6.33 -1.58
N GLU A 222 -29.21 -5.37 -1.66
CA GLU A 222 -29.20 -4.31 -2.66
C GLU A 222 -27.98 -3.38 -2.47
N LEU A 223 -27.72 -2.98 -1.21
CA LEU A 223 -26.55 -2.18 -0.86
C LEU A 223 -25.23 -2.88 -1.19
N ASN A 224 -25.16 -4.19 -0.99
CA ASN A 224 -23.99 -4.98 -1.33
C ASN A 224 -23.75 -5.07 -2.84
N ALA A 225 -24.82 -5.09 -3.67
CA ALA A 225 -24.69 -5.02 -5.12
C ALA A 225 -24.09 -3.69 -5.59
N TYR A 226 -24.57 -2.57 -5.04
CA TYR A 226 -23.98 -1.25 -5.30
C TYR A 226 -22.54 -1.14 -4.80
N ARG A 227 -22.25 -1.68 -3.61
CA ARG A 227 -20.90 -1.75 -3.06
C ARG A 227 -19.95 -2.55 -3.96
N ALA A 228 -20.40 -3.69 -4.52
CA ALA A 228 -19.61 -4.49 -5.45
C ALA A 228 -19.32 -3.76 -6.77
N LEU A 229 -20.29 -3.03 -7.30
CA LEU A 229 -20.11 -2.19 -8.50
C LEU A 229 -19.10 -1.06 -8.25
N ILE A 230 -19.19 -0.38 -7.11
CA ILE A 230 -18.21 0.64 -6.70
C ILE A 230 -16.84 0.01 -6.52
N ASN A 231 -16.77 -1.17 -5.89
CA ASN A 231 -15.50 -1.81 -5.62
C ASN A 231 -14.77 -2.27 -6.88
N THR A 232 -15.51 -2.67 -7.90
CA THR A 232 -14.99 -3.08 -9.21
C THR A 232 -14.51 -1.88 -10.03
N ASN A 233 -15.26 -0.78 -10.03
CA ASN A 233 -15.03 0.34 -10.94
C ASN A 233 -14.24 1.50 -10.31
N VAL A 234 -14.14 1.54 -8.99
CA VAL A 234 -13.47 2.62 -8.26
C VAL A 234 -12.34 2.03 -7.42
N SER A 235 -11.11 2.45 -7.75
CA SER A 235 -9.91 2.14 -6.97
C SER A 235 -10.11 2.48 -5.50
N ILE A 236 -9.57 1.65 -4.60
CA ILE A 236 -9.75 1.78 -3.16
C ILE A 236 -9.41 3.20 -2.64
N PHE A 237 -8.42 3.86 -3.26
CA PHE A 237 -7.98 5.21 -2.91
C PHE A 237 -8.90 6.32 -3.42
N ALA A 238 -9.78 6.04 -4.38
CA ALA A 238 -10.71 6.99 -5.00
C ALA A 238 -12.13 6.88 -4.41
N ARG A 239 -12.46 5.82 -3.65
CA ARG A 239 -13.82 5.60 -3.12
C ARG A 239 -14.29 6.71 -2.18
N GLY A 240 -13.40 7.25 -1.36
CA GLY A 240 -13.71 8.42 -0.51
C GLY A 240 -14.03 9.68 -1.31
N TYR A 241 -13.25 9.94 -2.37
CA TYR A 241 -13.49 11.05 -3.29
C TYR A 241 -14.77 10.85 -4.12
N PHE A 242 -15.04 9.62 -4.53
CA PHE A 242 -16.27 9.22 -5.22
C PHE A 242 -17.50 9.48 -4.36
N ALA A 243 -17.49 9.03 -3.10
CA ALA A 243 -18.56 9.30 -2.14
C ALA A 243 -18.74 10.80 -1.88
N ALA A 244 -17.64 11.54 -1.70
CA ALA A 244 -17.69 13.00 -1.52
C ALA A 244 -18.23 13.74 -2.75
N TYR A 245 -17.93 13.25 -3.96
CA TYR A 245 -18.45 13.81 -5.21
C TYR A 245 -19.94 13.54 -5.39
N LEU A 246 -20.40 12.32 -5.10
CA LEU A 246 -21.83 11.99 -5.12
C LEU A 246 -22.61 12.80 -4.10
N LEU A 247 -22.09 12.91 -2.87
CA LEU A 247 -22.66 13.77 -1.84
C LEU A 247 -22.75 15.21 -2.36
N LYS A 248 -21.66 15.76 -2.89
CA LYS A 248 -21.67 17.09 -3.49
C LYS A 248 -22.69 17.21 -4.62
N GLN A 249 -22.86 16.23 -5.49
CA GLN A 249 -23.81 16.29 -6.62
C GLN A 249 -25.26 16.30 -6.14
N LEU A 250 -25.58 15.55 -5.09
CA LEU A 250 -26.91 15.53 -4.47
C LEU A 250 -27.25 16.87 -3.80
N TYR A 251 -26.26 17.57 -3.22
CA TYR A 251 -26.49 18.83 -2.51
C TYR A 251 -26.15 20.10 -3.30
N ALA A 252 -25.36 20.01 -4.38
CA ALA A 252 -25.06 21.14 -5.26
C ALA A 252 -26.19 21.45 -6.24
N ASN A 253 -27.28 20.67 -6.23
CA ASN A 253 -28.40 20.88 -7.15
C ASN A 253 -29.75 20.54 -6.49
N PRO A 254 -30.39 21.50 -5.77
CA PRO A 254 -31.69 21.27 -5.12
C PRO A 254 -32.89 21.10 -6.08
N GLY A 255 -32.66 20.95 -7.39
CA GLY A 255 -33.70 20.97 -8.43
C GLY A 255 -33.72 19.78 -9.38
N ALA A 256 -32.89 18.74 -9.18
CA ALA A 256 -32.79 17.63 -10.14
C ALA A 256 -33.55 16.36 -9.72
N ALA A 257 -34.34 16.39 -8.65
CA ALA A 257 -35.25 15.30 -8.25
C ALA A 257 -36.59 15.35 -9.02
N GLY A 258 -36.55 15.74 -10.30
CA GLY A 258 -37.75 16.04 -11.07
C GLY A 258 -37.52 15.91 -12.57
N ARG A 259 -37.12 14.73 -13.05
CA ARG A 259 -37.29 14.43 -14.48
C ARG A 259 -37.74 12.99 -14.67
N LYS A 260 -39.08 12.84 -14.68
CA LYS A 260 -39.78 11.75 -15.36
C LYS A 260 -39.23 11.67 -16.79
N THR A 261 -38.38 10.70 -17.08
CA THR A 261 -38.07 10.35 -18.46
C THR A 261 -39.14 9.38 -18.93
N ARG A 262 -40.01 9.95 -19.75
CA ARG A 262 -41.11 9.30 -20.45
C ARG A 262 -40.57 8.14 -21.29
N THR A 263 -41.29 7.03 -21.15
CA THR A 263 -41.55 6.02 -22.17
C THR A 263 -41.40 6.54 -23.60
N ASN A 264 -40.59 5.85 -24.42
CA ASN A 264 -40.84 5.66 -25.84
C ASN A 264 -39.87 4.63 -26.42
N THR A 265 -40.31 3.37 -26.47
CA THR A 265 -39.93 2.51 -27.58
C THR A 265 -41.12 1.63 -27.93
N ALA A 266 -41.84 2.06 -28.98
CA ALA A 266 -42.88 1.27 -29.61
C ALA A 266 -42.25 0.31 -30.64
N SER A 267 -42.75 -0.93 -30.58
CA SER A 267 -43.13 -1.79 -31.70
C SER A 267 -42.13 -2.05 -32.85
N ASN A 268 -41.61 -3.28 -32.87
CA ASN A 268 -41.77 -4.30 -33.93
C ASN A 268 -40.98 -5.54 -33.48
N GLY A 269 -41.47 -6.77 -33.41
CA GLY A 269 -42.65 -7.40 -33.98
C GLY A 269 -42.21 -8.77 -34.51
N ARG A 270 -42.89 -9.85 -34.03
CA ARG A 270 -42.81 -11.27 -34.46
C ARG A 270 -41.56 -12.03 -33.98
N GLY A 271 -41.63 -13.20 -33.36
CA GLY A 271 -42.73 -14.14 -33.13
C GLY A 271 -42.23 -15.57 -33.35
N ASN A 272 -42.43 -16.42 -32.34
CA ASN A 272 -42.87 -17.83 -32.43
C ASN A 272 -41.98 -18.92 -31.75
N ARG A 273 -42.44 -19.29 -30.54
CA ARG A 273 -42.76 -20.63 -29.99
C ARG A 273 -41.80 -21.83 -30.19
N ASN A 274 -41.39 -22.41 -29.05
CA ASN A 274 -41.75 -23.76 -28.52
C ASN A 274 -40.81 -24.06 -27.33
N ALA A 275 -41.26 -24.10 -26.07
CA ALA A 275 -41.97 -25.17 -25.36
C ALA A 275 -41.10 -26.37 -24.89
N ALA A 276 -40.88 -26.40 -23.56
CA ALA A 276 -40.72 -27.55 -22.66
C ALA A 276 -39.32 -28.23 -22.53
N PRO A 277 -39.05 -29.00 -21.45
CA PRO A 277 -38.41 -28.48 -20.23
C PRO A 277 -37.28 -29.38 -19.65
N ALA A 278 -36.74 -28.95 -18.49
CA ALA A 278 -36.04 -29.73 -17.48
C ALA A 278 -34.60 -30.25 -17.77
N ARG A 279 -33.63 -29.73 -17.01
CA ARG A 279 -32.85 -30.58 -16.10
C ARG A 279 -32.15 -29.76 -15.03
N GLU A 280 -32.36 -30.20 -13.79
CA GLU A 280 -31.76 -29.71 -12.56
C GLU A 280 -30.23 -29.75 -12.58
N GLN A 281 -29.61 -28.74 -11.99
CA GLN A 281 -28.53 -28.99 -11.03
C GLN A 281 -28.62 -27.94 -9.93
N ALA A 282 -29.12 -28.40 -8.79
CA ALA A 282 -29.17 -27.69 -7.53
C ALA A 282 -27.76 -27.26 -7.10
N ALA A 283 -27.56 -25.96 -7.01
CA ALA A 283 -26.55 -25.39 -6.11
C ALA A 283 -27.24 -25.21 -4.76
N SER A 284 -26.96 -26.12 -3.84
CA SER A 284 -27.35 -25.99 -2.44
C SER A 284 -26.67 -24.76 -1.84
N SER A 285 -27.47 -23.72 -1.65
CA SER A 285 -27.55 -22.88 -0.45
C SER A 285 -26.52 -23.20 0.64
N LYS A 286 -25.61 -22.24 0.90
CA LYS A 286 -25.03 -22.07 2.23
C LYS A 286 -25.83 -20.99 2.97
N PRO A 287 -26.29 -21.26 4.20
CA PRO A 287 -26.97 -20.28 5.02
C PRO A 287 -25.92 -19.30 5.58
N ASP A 288 -26.19 -18.01 5.43
CA ASP A 288 -25.69 -16.99 6.33
C ASP A 288 -26.44 -17.16 7.66
N ASN A 289 -25.72 -17.55 8.71
CA ASN A 289 -26.17 -17.36 10.08
C ASN A 289 -25.07 -16.60 10.81
N ASP A 290 -25.23 -15.28 10.84
CA ASP A 290 -24.63 -14.42 11.85
C ASP A 290 -25.36 -14.66 13.18
N ALA A 291 -24.67 -15.30 14.12
CA ALA A 291 -24.91 -15.12 15.55
C ALA A 291 -23.57 -15.25 16.29
N PRO A 292 -23.28 -14.40 17.28
CA PRO A 292 -22.02 -14.44 18.01
C PRO A 292 -22.04 -15.60 19.01
N THR A 293 -21.33 -16.69 18.70
CA THR A 293 -21.03 -17.73 19.69
C THR A 293 -19.78 -17.31 20.47
N GLU A 294 -19.98 -16.93 21.72
CA GLU A 294 -19.00 -16.33 22.64
C GLU A 294 -17.77 -17.21 23.00
N ASN A 295 -17.47 -18.29 22.28
CA ASN A 295 -16.43 -19.26 22.64
C ASN A 295 -15.51 -19.68 21.48
N THR A 296 -15.17 -18.76 20.58
CA THR A 296 -14.18 -19.00 19.52
C THR A 296 -12.83 -18.36 19.85
N THR A 297 -11.76 -19.14 19.76
CA THR A 297 -10.38 -18.65 19.89
C THR A 297 -9.73 -18.54 18.52
N SER A 298 -9.03 -17.43 18.31
CA SER A 298 -8.26 -17.19 17.09
C SER A 298 -6.90 -17.88 17.19
N ILE A 299 -6.59 -18.72 16.20
CA ILE A 299 -5.32 -19.43 16.06
C ILE A 299 -4.49 -18.76 14.96
N PHE A 300 -3.21 -18.53 15.25
CA PHE A 300 -2.20 -18.10 14.29
C PHE A 300 -1.59 -19.31 13.57
N VAL A 301 -1.49 -19.21 12.24
CA VAL A 301 -0.82 -20.18 11.38
C VAL A 301 0.27 -19.46 10.58
N SER A 302 1.51 -19.97 10.61
CA SER A 302 2.68 -19.35 9.96
C SER A 302 2.72 -19.50 8.42
N ILE A 303 1.57 -19.48 7.75
CA ILE A 303 1.46 -19.54 6.29
C ILE A 303 0.36 -18.61 5.78
N GLY A 304 0.56 -17.97 4.62
CA GLY A 304 -0.34 -16.95 4.07
C GLY A 304 -0.32 -16.85 2.54
N LYS A 305 -0.87 -15.76 2.00
CA LYS A 305 -1.13 -15.54 0.56
C LYS A 305 0.11 -15.65 -0.34
N ASN A 306 1.29 -15.24 0.15
CA ASN A 306 2.55 -15.34 -0.62
C ASN A 306 2.92 -16.80 -0.96
N ARG A 307 2.33 -17.76 -0.25
CA ARG A 307 2.47 -19.21 -0.48
C ARG A 307 1.28 -19.79 -1.25
N LYS A 308 0.48 -18.92 -1.87
CA LYS A 308 -0.78 -19.22 -2.58
C LYS A 308 -1.79 -19.96 -1.70
N VAL A 309 -1.81 -19.67 -0.40
CA VAL A 309 -2.78 -20.28 0.53
C VAL A 309 -4.12 -19.59 0.39
N TYR A 310 -5.16 -20.37 0.14
CA TYR A 310 -6.54 -19.92 0.02
C TYR A 310 -7.37 -20.45 1.20
N PRO A 311 -8.58 -19.90 1.47
CA PRO A 311 -9.40 -20.33 2.60
C PRO A 311 -9.71 -21.84 2.58
N ARG A 312 -9.92 -22.41 1.39
CA ARG A 312 -10.13 -23.86 1.21
C ARG A 312 -8.95 -24.71 1.68
N ASP A 313 -7.72 -24.22 1.48
CA ASP A 313 -6.51 -24.93 1.90
C ASP A 313 -6.42 -25.00 3.43
N LEU A 314 -6.83 -23.93 4.11
CA LEU A 314 -6.84 -23.89 5.58
C LEU A 314 -7.98 -24.73 6.14
N ILE A 315 -9.17 -24.68 5.56
CA ILE A 315 -10.29 -25.56 5.94
C ILE A 315 -9.86 -27.03 5.82
N GLN A 316 -9.25 -27.41 4.69
CA GLN A 316 -8.77 -28.78 4.47
C GLN A 316 -7.65 -29.18 5.45
N LEU A 317 -6.78 -28.24 5.80
CA LEU A 317 -5.70 -28.48 6.77
C LEU A 317 -6.25 -28.75 8.18
N PHE A 318 -7.23 -27.96 8.62
CA PHE A 318 -7.84 -28.09 9.94
C PHE A 318 -8.83 -29.26 10.02
N SER A 319 -9.61 -29.51 8.97
CA SER A 319 -10.49 -30.69 8.89
C SER A 319 -9.73 -32.01 8.69
N GLY A 320 -8.41 -31.95 8.44
CA GLY A 320 -7.55 -33.14 8.44
C GLY A 320 -7.12 -33.59 9.84
N VAL A 321 -7.45 -32.83 10.88
CA VAL A 321 -7.21 -33.19 12.29
C VAL A 321 -8.48 -33.88 12.79
N ASP A 322 -8.33 -35.11 13.29
CA ASP A 322 -9.44 -35.83 13.93
C ASP A 322 -10.00 -34.95 15.05
N SER A 323 -11.31 -34.65 15.02
CA SER A 323 -12.09 -33.81 15.95
C SER A 323 -12.43 -32.38 15.49
N ILE A 324 -12.12 -31.96 14.25
CA ILE A 324 -12.52 -30.63 13.71
C ILE A 324 -13.34 -30.78 12.44
N ASP A 325 -14.64 -30.49 12.54
CA ASP A 325 -15.51 -30.41 11.37
C ASP A 325 -15.41 -29.02 10.72
N SER A 326 -15.76 -28.92 9.45
CA SER A 326 -15.75 -27.63 8.73
C SER A 326 -16.69 -26.59 9.36
N ASP A 327 -17.65 -27.03 10.17
CA ASP A 327 -18.61 -26.18 10.90
C ASP A 327 -18.02 -25.60 12.20
N ASP A 328 -16.93 -26.18 12.71
CA ASP A 328 -16.21 -25.66 13.89
C ASP A 328 -15.24 -24.53 13.52
N ILE A 329 -15.03 -24.30 12.21
CA ILE A 329 -14.11 -23.30 11.67
C ILE A 329 -14.88 -22.01 11.42
N GLY A 330 -14.59 -21.00 12.23
CA GLY A 330 -15.16 -19.66 12.13
C GLY A 330 -14.47 -18.80 11.06
N GLN A 331 -14.21 -17.53 11.38
CA GLN A 331 -13.62 -16.62 10.41
C GLN A 331 -12.17 -17.00 10.07
N ILE A 332 -11.84 -16.99 8.77
CA ILE A 332 -10.49 -17.23 8.25
C ILE A 332 -9.97 -15.92 7.66
N LYS A 333 -8.92 -15.38 8.27
CA LYS A 333 -8.24 -14.17 7.81
C LYS A 333 -6.84 -14.50 7.32
N ILE A 334 -6.66 -14.48 6.00
CA ILE A 334 -5.38 -14.79 5.36
C ILE A 334 -4.62 -13.49 5.06
N LEU A 335 -3.41 -13.36 5.62
CA LEU A 335 -2.48 -12.27 5.38
C LEU A 335 -1.33 -12.75 4.49
N ASP A 336 -0.37 -11.87 4.18
CA ASP A 336 0.65 -12.17 3.18
C ASP A 336 1.57 -13.32 3.59
N ASN A 337 1.98 -13.38 4.86
CA ASN A 337 2.94 -14.37 5.37
C ASN A 337 2.37 -15.33 6.43
N TYR A 338 1.20 -15.05 6.98
CA TYR A 338 0.55 -15.82 8.04
C TYR A 338 -0.98 -15.72 7.91
N SER A 339 -1.71 -16.55 8.64
CA SER A 339 -3.17 -16.58 8.64
C SER A 339 -3.71 -16.70 10.05
N PHE A 340 -4.93 -16.23 10.26
CA PHE A 340 -5.70 -16.44 11.47
C PHE A 340 -6.93 -17.27 11.15
N VAL A 341 -7.22 -18.26 12.00
CA VAL A 341 -8.37 -19.14 11.89
C VAL A 341 -9.07 -19.17 13.24
N GLU A 342 -10.35 -18.84 13.28
CA GLU A 342 -11.15 -18.97 14.50
C GLU A 342 -11.67 -20.41 14.64
N LEU A 343 -11.50 -20.99 15.82
CA LEU A 343 -11.94 -22.33 16.17
C LEU A 343 -12.63 -22.33 17.52
N ALA A 344 -13.54 -23.28 17.75
CA ALA A 344 -14.14 -23.48 19.07
C ALA A 344 -13.06 -23.75 20.13
N ASN A 345 -13.19 -23.12 21.31
CA ASN A 345 -12.21 -23.22 22.41
C ASN A 345 -11.87 -24.67 22.77
N GLU A 346 -12.87 -25.55 22.80
CA GLU A 346 -12.74 -26.96 23.19
C GLU A 346 -11.83 -27.78 22.24
N LYS A 347 -11.69 -27.35 20.97
CA LYS A 347 -10.94 -28.04 19.92
C LYS A 347 -9.62 -27.35 19.55
N THR A 348 -9.35 -26.19 20.16
CA THR A 348 -8.22 -25.32 19.82
C THR A 348 -6.88 -25.93 20.22
N ASP A 349 -6.76 -26.52 21.41
CA ASP A 349 -5.53 -27.17 21.88
C ASP A 349 -5.13 -28.38 21.03
N SER A 350 -6.11 -29.23 20.70
CA SER A 350 -5.89 -30.40 19.86
C SER A 350 -5.43 -30.01 18.44
N ALA A 351 -6.00 -28.94 17.87
CA ALA A 351 -5.58 -28.40 16.58
C ALA A 351 -4.12 -27.92 16.59
N ILE A 352 -3.72 -27.24 17.67
CA ILE A 352 -2.36 -26.71 17.82
C ILE A 352 -1.37 -27.87 17.95
N GLU A 353 -1.64 -28.85 18.80
CA GLU A 353 -0.75 -30.00 18.99
C GLU A 353 -0.59 -30.83 17.71
N ALA A 354 -1.68 -31.05 16.97
CA ALA A 354 -1.67 -31.86 15.75
C ALA A 354 -0.98 -31.15 14.58
N LEU A 355 -1.14 -29.83 14.43
CA LEU A 355 -0.65 -29.08 13.26
C LEU A 355 0.69 -28.39 13.48
N ASN A 356 1.10 -28.14 14.73
CA ASN A 356 2.39 -27.52 15.01
C ASN A 356 3.54 -28.45 14.61
N ASN A 357 4.51 -27.92 13.87
CA ASN A 357 5.64 -28.64 13.25
C ASN A 357 5.29 -29.62 12.10
N THR A 358 4.04 -29.64 11.62
CA THR A 358 3.69 -30.42 10.42
C THR A 358 4.23 -29.78 9.15
N GLU A 359 4.53 -30.59 8.14
CA GLU A 359 5.02 -30.08 6.86
C GLU A 359 3.85 -29.79 5.90
N PHE A 360 3.68 -28.51 5.54
CA PHE A 360 2.68 -28.09 4.58
C PHE A 360 3.31 -27.20 3.51
N ARG A 361 3.20 -27.62 2.25
CA ARG A 361 3.81 -26.95 1.08
C ARG A 361 5.31 -26.66 1.25
N GLY A 362 6.06 -27.67 1.73
CA GLY A 362 7.52 -27.63 1.83
C GLY A 362 8.07 -26.75 2.97
N ARG A 363 7.26 -26.48 4.00
CA ARG A 363 7.71 -25.79 5.22
C ARG A 363 7.00 -26.36 6.44
N LYS A 364 7.71 -26.39 7.56
CA LYS A 364 7.11 -26.68 8.86
C LYS A 364 6.18 -25.54 9.26
N LEU A 365 4.94 -25.87 9.57
CA LEU A 365 3.96 -24.93 10.10
C LEU A 365 4.24 -24.67 11.57
N THR A 366 4.10 -23.42 11.97
CA THR A 366 4.01 -23.03 13.37
C THR A 366 2.58 -22.57 13.61
N VAL A 367 1.91 -23.27 14.52
CA VAL A 367 0.51 -23.03 14.88
C VAL A 367 0.49 -22.69 16.36
N ASN A 368 -0.08 -21.53 16.73
CA ASN A 368 -0.12 -21.04 18.10
C ASN A 368 -1.39 -20.22 18.34
N TYR A 369 -1.75 -19.99 19.59
CA TYR A 369 -2.76 -18.99 19.95
C TYR A 369 -2.43 -17.61 19.36
N ALA A 370 -3.42 -16.95 18.76
CA ALA A 370 -3.27 -15.58 18.33
C ALA A 370 -3.30 -14.67 19.57
N ARG A 371 -2.22 -13.93 19.82
CA ARG A 371 -2.19 -12.96 20.92
C ARG A 371 -3.24 -11.87 20.66
N LYS A 372 -4.24 -11.75 21.53
CA LYS A 372 -5.11 -10.56 21.58
C LYS A 372 -4.22 -9.36 21.93
N LYS A 373 -4.38 -8.29 21.15
CA LYS A 373 -3.75 -7.00 21.38
C LYS A 373 -4.63 -6.29 22.41
N ASP A 374 -4.17 -6.19 23.65
CA ASP A 374 -4.78 -5.33 24.67
C ASP A 374 -4.67 -3.85 24.29
#